data_AF-A0A9D9WT11-F1
#
_entry.id   AF-A0A9D9WT11-F1
#
_cell.length_a   1.000
_cell.length_b   1.000
_cell.length_c   1.000
_cell.angle_alpha   90.00
_cell.angle_beta   90.00
_cell.angle_gamma   90.00
#
_symmetry.space_group_name_H-M   'P 1'
#
loop_
_entity.id
_entity.type
_entity.pdbx_description
1 polymer ?
#
loop_
_entity_poly.entity_id
_entity_poly.type
_entity_poly.pdbx_seq_one_letter_code
_entity_poly.pdbx_strand_id
1 'polypeptide(L)' 'MSRDRGENHLCPYLGMMEDAHTSLNFPSNWNLCNHCEPAATPKFKHQEEFCLGGKFEDCPLFSSDGLSEMPR' A
#
# COMPACT_ATOMS: atom_id res chain seq x y z
N MET A 1 -28.34 -3.82 -5.17
CA MET A 1 -27.14 -3.16 -5.72
C MET A 1 -25.94 -4.03 -5.42
N SER A 2 -25.63 -4.95 -6.33
CA SER A 2 -24.52 -5.89 -6.20
C SER A 2 -23.21 -5.11 -6.19
N ARG A 3 -22.48 -5.16 -5.09
CA ARG A 3 -21.04 -4.87 -5.08
C ARG A 3 -20.33 -6.20 -4.90
N ASP A 4 -20.42 -7.00 -5.95
CA ASP A 4 -19.40 -7.99 -6.24
C ASP A 4 -18.14 -7.21 -6.65
N ARG A 5 -17.10 -7.31 -5.82
CA ARG A 5 -15.68 -7.22 -6.23
C ARG A 5 -14.80 -7.57 -5.03
N GLY A 6 -14.75 -8.87 -4.75
CA GLY A 6 -13.67 -9.51 -3.98
C GLY A 6 -12.41 -9.70 -4.83
N GLU A 7 -12.03 -8.69 -5.60
CA GLU A 7 -10.77 -8.64 -6.33
C GLU A 7 -10.00 -7.48 -5.70
N ASN A 8 -8.97 -7.82 -4.93
CA ASN A 8 -8.30 -6.92 -4.00
C ASN A 8 -7.56 -5.81 -4.77
N HIS A 9 -8.24 -4.68 -5.01
CA HIS A 9 -7.65 -3.47 -5.58
C HIS A 9 -6.67 -2.76 -4.62
N LEU A 10 -6.38 -3.36 -3.46
CA LEU A 10 -5.41 -2.84 -2.51
C LEU A 10 -4.02 -3.35 -2.86
N CYS A 11 -3.02 -2.51 -2.63
CA CYS A 11 -1.63 -2.91 -2.75
C CYS A 11 -1.34 -4.11 -1.84
N PRO A 12 -0.78 -5.22 -2.37
CA PRO A 12 -0.51 -6.43 -1.59
C PRO A 12 0.56 -6.23 -0.51
N TYR A 13 1.32 -5.13 -0.60
CA TYR A 13 2.36 -4.76 0.36
C TYR A 13 1.90 -3.73 1.38
N LEU A 14 0.67 -3.23 1.30
CA LEU A 14 0.13 -2.30 2.28
C LEU A 14 -0.42 -3.08 3.47
N GLY A 15 0.13 -2.84 4.67
CA GLY A 15 -0.31 -3.49 5.89
C GLY A 15 0.04 -2.67 7.13
N MET A 16 -0.32 -3.15 8.32
CA MET A 16 0.01 -2.51 9.59
C MET A 16 1.29 -3.09 10.19
N MET A 17 1.84 -2.43 11.21
CA MET A 17 3.04 -2.89 11.92
C MET A 17 2.82 -4.25 12.57
N GLU A 18 1.65 -4.45 13.19
CA GLU A 18 1.31 -5.71 13.86
C GLU A 18 0.77 -6.79 12.90
N ASP A 19 0.28 -6.40 11.72
CA ASP A 19 -0.31 -7.30 10.73
C ASP A 19 -0.06 -6.78 9.31
N ALA A 20 0.96 -7.33 8.65
CA ALA A 20 1.37 -6.96 7.30
C ALA A 20 0.33 -7.28 6.21
N HIS A 21 -0.72 -8.06 6.52
CA HIS A 21 -1.78 -8.43 5.59
C HIS A 21 -3.09 -7.66 5.81
N THR A 22 -3.19 -6.89 6.90
CA THR A 22 -4.33 -6.04 7.19
C THR A 22 -3.93 -4.57 7.05
N SER A 23 -4.64 -3.84 6.19
CA SER A 23 -4.51 -2.39 6.03
C SER A 23 -5.79 -1.65 6.39
N LEU A 24 -5.69 -0.38 6.77
CA LEU A 24 -6.83 0.51 6.84
C LEU A 24 -7.26 0.92 5.43
N ASN A 25 -8.57 0.99 5.19
CA ASN A 25 -9.15 1.36 3.90
C ASN A 25 -9.17 2.88 3.62
N PHE A 26 -8.46 3.67 4.42
CA PHE A 26 -8.29 5.12 4.26
C PHE A 26 -6.83 5.52 4.51
N PRO A 27 -6.34 6.65 3.94
CA PRO A 27 -4.97 7.09 4.16
C PRO A 27 -4.68 7.29 5.65
N SER A 28 -3.63 6.65 6.15
CA SER A 28 -3.32 6.63 7.58
C SER A 28 -1.83 6.40 7.83
N ASN A 29 -1.33 6.88 8.97
CA ASN A 29 0.03 6.59 9.41
C ASN A 29 0.24 5.10 9.74
N TRP A 30 -0.85 4.38 10.01
CA TRP A 30 -0.83 2.94 10.30
C TRP A 30 -0.69 2.07 9.05
N ASN A 31 -0.90 2.63 7.86
CA ASN A 31 -0.66 1.93 6.60
C ASN A 31 0.82 2.01 6.23
N LEU A 32 1.53 0.92 6.41
CA LEU A 32 2.94 0.73 6.09
C LEU A 32 3.10 0.00 4.75
N CYS A 33 4.10 0.41 3.99
CA CYS A 33 4.57 -0.35 2.85
C CYS A 33 5.60 -1.38 3.32
N ASN A 34 5.22 -2.66 3.27
CA ASN A 34 6.09 -3.79 3.58
C ASN A 34 7.01 -4.21 2.41
N HIS A 35 6.90 -3.52 1.27
CA HIS A 35 7.83 -3.65 0.14
C HIS A 35 9.08 -2.77 0.30
N CYS A 36 9.03 -1.79 1.21
CA CYS A 36 10.16 -0.96 1.56
C CYS A 36 10.92 -1.59 2.72
N GLU A 37 12.25 -1.45 2.73
CA GLU A 37 13.07 -1.82 3.88
C GLU A 37 13.85 -0.58 4.38
N PRO A 38 13.62 -0.12 5.62
CA PRO A 38 12.61 -0.60 6.57
C PRO A 38 11.17 -0.28 6.11
N ALA A 39 10.20 -1.04 6.62
CA ALA A 39 8.78 -0.77 6.37
C ALA A 39 8.43 0.67 6.81
N ALA A 40 7.77 1.40 5.93
CA ALA A 40 7.55 2.83 6.12
C ALA A 40 6.17 3.27 5.60
N THR A 41 5.61 4.30 6.22
CA THR A 41 4.33 4.89 5.84
C THR A 41 4.47 5.67 4.53
N PRO A 42 3.77 5.30 3.44
CA PRO A 42 3.72 6.14 2.25
C PRO A 42 2.97 7.45 2.56
N LYS A 43 3.29 8.54 1.85
CA LYS A 43 2.54 9.81 1.99
C LYS A 43 1.04 9.59 1.71
N PHE A 44 0.15 10.30 2.39
CA PHE A 44 -1.31 10.09 2.26
C PHE A 44 -1.82 10.18 0.82
N LYS A 45 -1.32 11.13 0.03
CA LYS A 45 -1.65 11.23 -1.39
C LYS A 45 -1.24 9.98 -2.18
N HIS A 46 -0.08 9.41 -1.87
CA HIS A 46 0.40 8.18 -2.48
C HIS A 46 -0.45 6.97 -2.06
N GLN A 47 -0.84 6.90 -0.78
CA GLN A 47 -1.76 5.86 -0.31
C GLN A 47 -3.10 5.93 -1.02
N GLU A 48 -3.70 7.11 -1.13
CA GLU A 48 -4.98 7.31 -1.80
C GLU A 48 -4.92 6.95 -3.29
N GLU A 49 -3.87 7.38 -3.98
CA GLU A 49 -3.75 7.22 -5.43
C GLU A 49 -3.35 5.80 -5.85
N PHE A 50 -2.36 5.21 -5.17
CA PHE A 50 -1.75 3.94 -5.58
C PHE A 50 -2.13 2.79 -4.65
N CYS A 51 -1.92 2.94 -3.35
CA CYS A 51 -2.00 1.81 -2.42
C CYS A 51 -3.44 1.35 -2.13
N LEU A 52 -4.36 2.31 -1.98
CA LEU A 52 -5.78 2.10 -1.71
C LEU A 52 -6.63 2.30 -2.97
N GLY A 53 -6.11 3.05 -3.95
CA GLY A 53 -6.83 3.51 -5.13
C GLY A 53 -6.89 2.53 -6.31
N GLY A 54 -6.39 1.30 -6.16
CA GLY A 54 -6.42 0.32 -7.27
C GLY A 54 -5.34 0.48 -8.32
N LYS A 55 -4.34 1.34 -8.09
CA LYS A 55 -3.24 1.62 -9.03
C LYS A 55 -1.89 1.18 -8.50
N PHE A 56 -1.85 0.15 -7.64
CA PHE A 56 -0.60 -0.27 -7.02
C PHE A 56 0.42 -0.77 -8.04
N GLU A 57 -0.01 -1.29 -9.19
CA GLU A 57 0.87 -1.72 -10.29
C GLU A 57 1.62 -0.54 -10.94
N ASP A 58 1.04 0.67 -10.91
CA ASP A 58 1.66 1.91 -11.38
C ASP A 58 2.54 2.57 -10.30
N CYS A 59 2.61 2.00 -9.09
CA CYS A 59 3.44 2.54 -8.04
C CYS A 59 4.93 2.34 -8.38
N PRO A 60 5.76 3.41 -8.36
CA PRO A 60 7.18 3.29 -8.66
C PRO A 60 7.93 2.34 -7.70
N LEU A 61 7.40 2.11 -6.51
CA LEU A 61 7.96 1.17 -5.54
C LEU A 61 7.56 -0.27 -5.85
N PHE A 62 6.38 -0.51 -6.42
CA PHE A 62 5.87 -1.85 -6.70
C PHE A 62 6.75 -2.61 -7.70
N SER A 63 7.28 -1.91 -8.72
CA SER A 63 8.20 -2.49 -9.71
C SER A 63 9.67 -2.52 -9.28
N SER A 64 10.00 -1.99 -8.10
CA SER A 64 11.38 -2.04 -7.57
C SER A 64 11.67 -3.41 -6.94
N ASP A 65 12.94 -3.83 -6.91
CA ASP A 65 13.40 -5.15 -6.42
C ASP A 65 13.20 -5.41 -4.89
N GLY A 66 12.29 -4.69 -4.22
CA GLY A 66 11.81 -5.03 -2.88
C GLY A 66 12.69 -4.61 -1.71
N LEU A 67 13.68 -3.74 -1.93
CA LEU A 67 14.65 -3.30 -0.91
C LEU A 67 14.94 -1.79 -0.97
N SER A 68 14.08 -1.02 -1.62
CA SER A 68 14.27 0.44 -1.73
C SER A 68 13.76 1.15 -0.49
N GLU A 69 14.54 2.09 0.04
CA GLU A 69 14.06 3.01 1.08
C GLU A 69 12.86 3.81 0.55
N MET A 70 11.88 4.09 1.42
CA MET A 70 10.75 4.95 1.07
C MET A 70 11.26 6.33 0.63
N PRO A 71 10.90 6.81 -0.58
CA PRO A 71 11.31 8.12 -1.06
C PRO A 71 10.81 9.22 -0.11
N ARG A 72 11.72 10.12 0.28
CA ARG A 72 11.43 11.20 1.24
C ARG A 72 10.45 12.26 0.70
#